data_AF-A0AAV2RRB9-F1
#
_entry.id   AF-A0AAV2RRB9-F1
#
_cell.length_a   1.000
_cell.length_b   1.000
_cell.length_c   1.000
_cell.angle_alpha   90.00
_cell.angle_beta   90.00
_cell.angle_gamma   90.00
#
_symmetry.space_group_name_H-M   'P 1'
#
loop_
_entity.id
_entity.type
_entity.pdbx_description
1 polymer ?
#
loop_
_entity_poly.entity_id
_entity_poly.type
_entity_poly.pdbx_seq_one_letter_code
_entity_poly.pdbx_strand_id
1 'polypeptide(L)'
;MNGIRHVRPGGGFEPNFLIFKKIEVNGEKEHPLYTYLKSYCPSTREHFSTATNLIYTPIKNNDVRWNWEKFLISKNGKPYMRYDPGTKPNDIRTDIEFLLKQNELPANSTTF
;
A
#
# COMPACT_ATOMS: atom_id res chain seq x y z
N MET A 1 2.89 13.35 17.30
CA MET A 1 4.05 13.08 16.40
C MET A 1 4.70 14.41 16.04
N ASN A 2 5.72 14.85 16.77
CA ASN A 2 6.31 16.19 16.57
C ASN A 2 7.00 16.34 15.20
N GLY A 3 7.55 15.26 14.64
CA GLY A 3 8.25 15.28 13.36
C GLY A 3 7.38 15.70 12.17
N ILE A 4 6.16 15.15 12.06
CA ILE A 4 5.25 15.46 10.95
C ILE A 4 4.78 16.92 11.00
N ARG A 5 4.42 17.39 12.20
CA ARG A 5 3.88 18.74 12.43
C ARG A 5 4.94 19.84 12.33
N HIS A 6 6.17 19.57 12.76
CA HIS A 6 7.19 20.62 12.94
C HIS A 6 8.44 20.46 12.07
N VAL A 7 8.74 19.26 11.55
CA VAL A 7 9.99 19.00 10.82
C VAL A 7 9.74 18.78 9.34
N ARG A 8 8.99 17.74 8.98
CA ARG A 8 8.62 17.43 7.60
C ARG A 8 7.34 16.60 7.56
N PRO A 9 6.26 17.07 6.90
CA PRO A 9 6.17 18.29 6.09
C PRO A 9 6.39 19.61 6.84
N GLY A 10 6.16 19.63 8.16
CA GLY A 10 6.31 20.86 8.96
C GLY A 10 5.11 21.80 8.77
N GLY A 11 5.25 23.06 9.19
CA GLY A 11 4.23 24.10 8.96
C GLY A 11 2.90 23.87 9.68
N GLY A 12 2.87 23.05 10.74
CA GLY A 12 1.62 22.70 11.42
C GLY A 12 0.82 21.61 10.71
N PHE A 13 1.41 20.89 9.75
CA PHE A 13 0.72 19.82 9.03
C PHE A 13 0.28 18.70 9.97
N GLU A 14 -0.99 18.30 9.84
CA GLU A 14 -1.59 17.20 10.58
C GLU A 14 -2.29 16.24 9.59
N PRO A 15 -1.95 14.93 9.61
CA PRO A 15 -2.64 13.94 8.79
C PRO A 15 -4.13 13.86 9.17
N ASN A 16 -5.00 13.90 8.17
CA ASN A 16 -6.45 13.69 8.33
C ASN A 16 -6.86 12.21 8.23
N PHE A 17 -5.91 11.30 8.39
CA PHE A 17 -6.08 9.86 8.34
C PHE A 17 -5.29 9.19 9.46
N LEU A 18 -5.63 7.94 9.76
CA LEU A 18 -5.02 7.19 10.84
C LEU A 18 -3.56 6.85 10.54
N ILE A 19 -2.69 7.14 11.50
CA ILE A 19 -1.29 6.69 11.50
C ILE A 19 -1.14 5.59 12.54
N PHE A 20 -0.60 4.45 12.12
CA PHE A 20 -0.37 3.30 12.99
C PHE A 20 1.03 3.33 13.62
N LYS A 21 1.26 2.43 14.59
CA LYS A 21 2.60 2.20 15.15
C LYS A 21 3.58 1.77 14.05
N LYS A 22 4.86 2.11 14.22
CA LYS A 22 5.93 1.64 13.33
C LYS A 22 6.02 0.11 13.39
N ILE A 23 6.12 -0.51 12.22
CA ILE A 23 6.28 -1.97 12.02
C ILE A 23 7.27 -2.22 10.89
N GLU A 24 7.79 -3.45 10.82
CA GLU A 24 8.55 -3.93 9.66
C GLU A 24 7.57 -4.44 8.59
N VAL A 25 7.84 -4.13 7.33
CA VAL A 25 7.02 -4.54 6.17
C VAL A 25 7.67 -5.64 5.33
N ASN A 26 8.97 -5.86 5.53
CA ASN A 26 9.79 -6.88 4.89
C ASN A 26 10.70 -7.55 5.92
N GLY A 27 11.34 -8.65 5.50
CA GLY A 27 12.27 -9.40 6.32
C GLY A 27 11.60 -10.34 7.32
N GLU A 28 12.41 -10.95 8.19
CA GLU A 28 12.00 -11.99 9.14
C GLU A 28 10.90 -11.54 10.09
N LYS A 29 10.91 -10.25 10.48
CA LYS A 29 9.96 -9.66 11.44
C LYS A 29 8.81 -8.90 10.77
N GLU A 30 8.60 -9.12 9.47
CA GLU A 30 7.52 -8.44 8.75
C GLU A 30 6.15 -8.70 9.39
N HIS A 31 5.32 -7.66 9.43
CA HIS A 31 3.99 -7.79 10.01
C HIS A 31 3.10 -8.69 9.15
N PRO A 32 2.27 -9.59 9.73
CA PRO A 32 1.46 -10.55 8.98
C PRO A 32 0.52 -9.92 7.94
N LEU A 33 0.04 -8.70 8.20
CA LEU A 33 -0.72 -7.91 7.22
C LEU A 33 0.07 -7.73 5.92
N TYR A 34 1.35 -7.37 5.99
CA TYR A 34 2.17 -7.16 4.80
C TYR A 34 2.54 -8.48 4.11
N THR A 35 2.69 -9.58 4.85
CA THR A 35 2.79 -10.93 4.25
C THR A 35 1.55 -11.23 3.40
N TYR A 36 0.36 -10.98 3.94
CA TYR A 36 -0.92 -11.16 3.22
C TYR A 36 -1.00 -10.24 2.00
N LEU A 37 -0.72 -8.94 2.14
CA LEU A 37 -0.81 -7.99 1.02
C LEU A 37 0.17 -8.33 -0.11
N LYS A 38 1.41 -8.71 0.22
CA LYS A 38 2.47 -9.07 -0.75
C LYS A 38 2.22 -10.41 -1.46
N SER A 39 1.37 -11.29 -0.90
CA SER A 39 1.06 -12.57 -1.55
C SER A 39 0.04 -12.46 -2.68
N TYR A 40 -0.81 -11.42 -2.66
CA TYR A 40 -1.85 -11.22 -3.68
C TYR A 40 -1.36 -10.48 -4.92
N CYS A 41 -0.47 -9.51 -4.74
CA CYS A 41 0.01 -8.66 -5.83
C CYS A 41 1.53 -8.77 -5.97
N PRO A 42 2.05 -9.10 -7.17
CA PRO A 42 3.49 -9.15 -7.41
C PRO A 42 4.13 -7.77 -7.18
N SER A 43 5.46 -7.74 -7.04
CA SER A 43 6.21 -6.49 -6.86
C SER A 43 5.93 -5.48 -7.99
N THR A 44 5.93 -4.19 -7.65
CA THR A 44 5.75 -3.09 -8.62
C THR A 44 7.01 -2.78 -9.41
N ARG A 45 8.17 -3.32 -8.99
CA ARG A 45 9.46 -3.19 -9.67
C ARG A 45 10.18 -4.53 -9.73
N GLU A 46 10.83 -4.79 -10.85
CA GLU A 46 11.67 -5.98 -11.04
C GLU A 46 12.89 -5.93 -10.11
N HIS A 47 13.57 -4.79 -10.07
CA HIS A 47 14.80 -4.63 -9.31
C HIS A 47 14.59 -4.10 -7.90
N PHE A 48 15.52 -4.47 -7.04
CA PHE A 48 15.67 -3.94 -5.68
C PHE A 48 16.53 -2.68 -5.66
N SER A 49 16.47 -1.93 -4.56
CA SER A 49 17.54 -0.98 -4.24
C SER A 49 18.84 -1.75 -4.01
N THR A 50 19.98 -1.07 -4.08
CA THR A 50 21.28 -1.70 -3.79
C THR A 50 21.25 -2.37 -2.42
N ALA A 51 21.91 -3.52 -2.27
CA ALA A 51 21.90 -4.29 -1.02
C ALA A 51 22.36 -3.45 0.19
N THR A 52 23.22 -2.46 -0.02
CA THR A 52 23.66 -1.49 0.99
C THR A 52 22.53 -0.63 1.57
N ASN A 53 21.44 -0.43 0.83
CA ASN A 53 20.27 0.35 1.24
C ASN A 53 19.15 -0.53 1.81
N LEU A 54 19.28 -1.85 1.74
CA LEU A 54 18.29 -2.80 2.25
C LEU A 54 18.78 -3.41 3.56
N ILE A 55 18.25 -2.89 4.68
CA ILE A 55 18.68 -3.27 6.03
C ILE A 55 17.68 -4.28 6.61
N TYR A 56 17.39 -5.34 5.87
CA TYR A 56 16.54 -6.45 6.32
C TYR A 56 16.91 -7.75 5.60
N THR A 57 16.54 -8.88 6.21
CA THR A 57 16.75 -10.23 5.65
C THR A 57 15.61 -11.14 6.12
N PRO A 58 15.21 -12.18 5.36
CA PRO A 58 15.63 -12.47 3.98
C PRO A 58 14.99 -11.50 2.98
N ILE A 59 15.63 -11.31 1.83
CA ILE A 59 15.07 -10.59 0.69
C ILE A 59 14.21 -11.55 -0.13
N LYS A 60 12.97 -11.17 -0.43
CA LYS A 60 12.01 -11.96 -1.20
C LYS A 60 11.51 -11.18 -2.41
N ASN A 61 11.30 -11.86 -3.53
CA ASN A 61 10.87 -11.24 -4.79
C ASN A 61 9.68 -10.27 -4.64
N ASN A 62 8.70 -10.56 -3.78
CA ASN A 62 7.51 -9.72 -3.62
C ASN A 62 7.63 -8.60 -2.57
N ASP A 63 8.81 -8.39 -1.97
CA ASP A 63 9.01 -7.35 -0.96
C ASP A 63 8.60 -5.95 -1.40
N VAL A 64 8.18 -5.12 -0.45
CA VAL A 64 7.94 -3.69 -0.65
C VAL A 64 9.26 -3.04 -1.08
N ARG A 65 9.24 -2.30 -2.18
CA ARG A 65 10.44 -1.78 -2.85
C ARG A 65 10.90 -0.46 -2.27
N TRP A 66 9.99 0.40 -1.79
CA TRP A 66 10.36 1.66 -1.14
C TRP A 66 9.23 2.25 -0.30
N ASN A 67 9.56 3.32 0.41
CA ASN A 67 8.58 4.18 1.06
C ASN A 67 7.54 4.68 0.04
N TRP A 68 6.28 4.75 0.46
CA TRP A 68 5.12 5.16 -0.35
C TRP A 68 4.59 4.15 -1.36
N GLU A 69 4.96 2.87 -1.28
CA GLU A 69 4.20 1.84 -2.00
C GLU A 69 2.77 1.72 -1.45
N LYS A 70 1.77 1.55 -2.32
CA LYS A 70 0.35 1.55 -1.91
C LYS A 70 -0.32 0.23 -2.27
N PHE A 71 -1.27 -0.17 -1.43
CA PHE A 71 -2.17 -1.28 -1.68
C PHE A 71 -3.60 -0.75 -1.61
N LEU A 72 -4.40 -1.02 -2.65
CA LEU A 72 -5.83 -0.76 -2.64
C LEU A 72 -6.55 -2.05 -2.28
N ILE A 73 -7.40 -1.98 -1.25
CA ILE A 73 -8.14 -3.11 -0.72
C ILE A 73 -9.62 -2.87 -1.01
N SER A 74 -10.29 -3.88 -1.57
CA SER A 74 -11.72 -3.85 -1.84
C SER A 74 -12.54 -3.93 -0.55
N LYS A 75 -13.84 -3.57 -0.62
CA LYS A 75 -14.78 -3.69 0.52
C LYS A 75 -14.85 -5.10 1.12
N ASN A 76 -14.55 -6.13 0.33
CA ASN A 76 -14.58 -7.53 0.75
C ASN A 76 -13.30 -7.94 1.49
N GLY A 77 -12.41 -7.00 1.78
CA GLY A 77 -11.13 -7.24 2.46
C GLY A 77 -10.04 -7.84 1.57
N LYS A 78 -10.30 -8.05 0.27
CA LYS A 78 -9.31 -8.60 -0.67
C LYS A 78 -8.48 -7.49 -1.31
N PRO A 79 -7.14 -7.64 -1.41
CA PRO A 79 -6.30 -6.75 -2.20
C PRO A 79 -6.77 -6.72 -3.66
N TYR A 80 -6.94 -5.53 -4.19
CA TYR A 80 -7.34 -5.29 -5.58
C TYR A 80 -6.13 -4.96 -6.45
N MET A 81 -5.29 -4.03 -6.00
CA MET A 81 -4.16 -3.53 -6.78
C MET A 81 -3.03 -3.04 -5.87
N ARG A 82 -1.81 -3.10 -6.40
CA ARG A 82 -0.57 -2.63 -5.75
C ARG A 82 0.09 -1.60 -6.65
N TYR A 83 0.48 -0.47 -6.09
CA TYR A 83 0.97 0.69 -6.83
C TYR A 83 2.37 1.07 -6.42
N ASP A 84 3.16 1.45 -7.42
CA ASP A 84 4.55 1.85 -7.25
C ASP A 84 4.70 3.05 -6.30
N PRO A 85 5.82 3.16 -5.57
CA PRO A 85 6.15 4.37 -4.81
C PRO A 85 5.97 5.68 -5.58
N GLY A 86 6.29 5.70 -6.88
CA GLY A 86 6.18 6.86 -7.75
C GLY A 86 4.77 7.17 -8.25
N THR A 87 3.81 6.23 -8.16
CA THR A 87 2.41 6.47 -8.58
C THR A 87 1.81 7.59 -7.75
N LYS A 88 1.28 8.64 -8.42
CA LYS A 88 0.70 9.79 -7.71
C LYS A 88 -0.67 9.40 -7.13
N PRO A 89 -1.07 9.95 -5.98
CA PRO A 89 -2.39 9.66 -5.40
C PRO A 89 -3.56 9.92 -6.36
N ASN A 90 -3.47 10.96 -7.20
CA ASN A 90 -4.50 11.26 -8.19
C ASN A 90 -4.67 10.16 -9.24
N ASP A 91 -3.60 9.45 -9.60
CA ASP A 91 -3.63 8.40 -10.61
C ASP A 91 -4.37 7.14 -10.09
N ILE A 92 -4.51 7.01 -8.75
CA ILE A 92 -5.22 5.91 -8.09
C ILE A 92 -6.74 6.19 -8.02
N ARG A 93 -7.17 7.45 -8.24
CA ARG A 93 -8.56 7.88 -8.08
C ARG A 93 -9.54 7.03 -8.90
N THR A 94 -9.22 6.77 -10.16
CA THR A 94 -10.09 6.03 -11.08
C THR A 94 -10.39 4.62 -10.56
N ASP A 95 -9.40 3.93 -10.00
CA ASP A 95 -9.57 2.59 -9.43
C ASP A 95 -10.42 2.63 -8.15
N ILE A 96 -10.25 3.65 -7.32
CA ILE A 96 -11.06 3.86 -6.11
C ILE A 96 -12.53 4.09 -6.51
N GLU A 97 -12.78 5.00 -7.44
CA GLU A 97 -14.13 5.31 -7.93
C GLU A 97 -14.79 4.09 -8.59
N PHE A 98 -14.02 3.30 -9.34
CA PHE A 98 -14.49 2.04 -9.89
C PHE A 98 -14.96 1.08 -8.80
N LEU A 99 -14.12 0.83 -7.78
CA LEU A 99 -14.47 -0.06 -6.67
C LEU A 99 -15.64 0.44 -5.83
N LEU A 100 -15.85 1.75 -5.74
CA LEU A 100 -17.03 2.33 -5.09
C LEU A 100 -18.30 2.07 -5.91
N LYS A 101 -18.26 2.26 -7.23
CA LYS A 101 -19.41 2.04 -8.14
C LYS A 101 -19.82 0.58 -8.28
N GLN A 102 -18.87 -0.37 -8.25
CA GLN A 102 -19.19 -1.81 -8.25
C GLN A 102 -20.09 -2.24 -7.08
N ASN A 103 -20.25 -1.38 -6.07
CA ASN A 103 -21.10 -1.63 -4.92
C ASN A 103 -22.53 -1.12 -5.08
N GLU A 104 -22.80 -0.31 -6.11
CA GLU A 104 -24.12 0.23 -6.42
C GLU A 104 -24.93 -0.69 -7.34
N LEU A 105 -24.26 -1.69 -7.94
CA LEU A 105 -24.93 -2.72 -8.72
C LEU A 105 -25.48 -3.81 -7.77
N PRO A 106 -26.79 -4.11 -7.80
CA PRO A 106 -27.36 -5.15 -6.96
C PRO A 106 -26.74 -6.50 -7.33
N ALA A 107 -26.45 -7.32 -6.31
CA ALA A 107 -25.84 -8.65 -6.43
C ALA A 107 -26.64 -9.67 -7.28
N ASN A 108 -27.77 -9.26 -7.86
CA ASN A 108 -28.74 -10.12 -8.55
C ASN A 108 -29.12 -9.63 -9.97
N SER A 109 -28.30 -8.85 -10.66
CA SER A 109 -28.50 -8.64 -12.11
C SER A 109 -27.87 -9.78 -12.93
N THR A 110 -28.32 -11.01 -12.65
CA THR A 110 -28.29 -12.12 -13.59
C THR A 110 -29.67 -12.17 -14.23
N THR A 111 -29.89 -11.36 -15.26
CA THR A 111 -30.99 -11.59 -16.20
C THR A 111 -30.47 -12.46 -17.33
N PHE A 112 -31.20 -13.55 -17.55
CA PHE A 112 -31.06 -14.53 -18.62
C PHE A 112 -30.90 -13.93 -20.01
#